data_AF-A0A7J7JAH3-F1
#
_entry.id   AF-A0A7J7JAH3-F1
#
_cell.length_a   1.000
_cell.length_b   1.000
_cell.length_c   1.000
_cell.angle_alpha   90.00
_cell.angle_beta   90.00
_cell.angle_gamma   90.00
#
_symmetry.space_group_name_H-M   'P 1'
#
loop_
_entity.id
_entity.type
_entity.pdbx_description
1 polymer ?
#
loop_
_entity_poly.entity_id
_entity_poly.type
_entity_poly.pdbx_seq_one_letter_code
_entity_poly.pdbx_strand_id
1 'polypeptide(L)'
;MSVTIDTVYILGVTKPISRVTLGSAEVAFQQMENLLLVKNVNQVITDPSSLHWEVREEGLRVDCLIDHVIKTEEACRQRKCVWDKTAVDDGDKCSLTASTDTGYVITSEVVSGDITVLSLSWMGDKKSLFSKVEDIIENITLEIKEVDETTLRVTVR
;
A
#
# COMPACT_ATOMS: atom_id res chain seq x y z
N MET A 1 13.49 -35.03 -27.12
CA MET A 1 13.58 -35.02 -25.64
C MET A 1 13.65 -33.56 -25.25
N SER A 2 12.60 -33.01 -24.65
CA SER A 2 12.57 -31.64 -24.16
C SER A 2 12.96 -31.64 -22.68
N VAL A 3 13.73 -30.64 -22.26
CA VAL A 3 14.04 -30.41 -20.85
C VAL A 3 13.18 -29.25 -20.38
N THR A 4 12.51 -29.43 -19.25
CA THR A 4 11.67 -28.41 -18.62
C THR A 4 12.31 -27.93 -17.31
N ILE A 5 12.25 -26.64 -17.07
CA ILE A 5 12.59 -26.01 -15.80
C ILE A 5 11.31 -25.88 -15.00
N ASP A 6 11.25 -26.56 -13.87
CA ASP A 6 10.09 -26.51 -12.97
C ASP A 6 10.29 -25.50 -11.81
N THR A 7 11.49 -25.47 -11.24
CA THR A 7 11.83 -24.62 -10.09
C THR A 7 13.09 -23.82 -10.36
N VAL A 8 13.07 -22.53 -10.00
CA VAL A 8 14.21 -21.61 -10.09
C VAL A 8 14.56 -21.07 -8.70
N TYR A 9 15.84 -21.12 -8.34
CA TYR A 9 16.38 -20.59 -7.10
C TYR A 9 17.22 -19.35 -7.40
N ILE A 10 16.87 -18.21 -6.81
CA ILE A 10 17.57 -16.94 -6.99
C ILE A 10 18.16 -16.51 -5.65
N LEU A 11 19.48 -16.44 -5.59
CA LEU A 11 20.23 -16.06 -4.40
C LEU A 11 20.52 -14.56 -4.38
N GLY A 12 20.61 -13.98 -3.18
CA GLY A 12 20.96 -12.57 -2.98
C GLY A 12 19.78 -11.59 -3.10
N VAL A 13 18.54 -12.09 -3.09
CA VAL A 13 17.35 -11.24 -3.10
C VAL A 13 17.08 -10.75 -1.68
N THR A 14 17.61 -9.59 -1.33
CA THR A 14 17.58 -9.04 0.04
C THR A 14 16.35 -8.19 0.34
N LYS A 15 15.70 -7.64 -0.68
CA LYS A 15 14.48 -6.84 -0.51
C LYS A 15 13.24 -7.72 -0.60
N PRO A 16 12.16 -7.42 0.15
CA PRO A 16 10.92 -8.19 0.05
C PRO A 16 10.36 -8.11 -1.37
N ILE A 17 9.87 -9.22 -1.91
CA ILE A 17 9.31 -9.32 -3.26
C ILE A 17 7.78 -9.36 -3.17
N SER A 18 7.11 -8.52 -3.95
CA SER A 18 5.64 -8.47 -4.02
C SER A 18 5.10 -9.37 -5.13
N ARG A 19 5.84 -9.55 -6.22
CA ARG A 19 5.37 -10.23 -7.43
C ARG A 19 6.51 -10.84 -8.24
N VAL A 20 6.25 -11.97 -8.90
CA VAL A 20 7.16 -12.60 -9.86
C VAL A 20 6.39 -12.98 -11.13
N THR A 21 6.93 -12.62 -12.29
CA THR A 21 6.34 -12.95 -13.59
C THR A 21 7.34 -13.66 -14.50
N LEU A 22 6.84 -14.59 -15.30
CA LEU A 22 7.56 -15.25 -16.39
C LEU A 22 6.91 -14.83 -17.70
N GLY A 23 7.62 -14.02 -18.50
CA GLY A 23 7.00 -13.32 -19.63
C GLY A 23 5.87 -12.42 -19.16
N SER A 24 4.62 -12.74 -19.51
CA SER A 24 3.42 -12.01 -19.09
C SER A 24 2.60 -12.71 -17.99
N ALA A 25 2.98 -13.92 -17.58
CA ALA A 25 2.23 -14.70 -16.60
C ALA A 25 2.83 -14.55 -15.20
N GLU A 26 1.96 -14.42 -14.19
CA GLU A 26 2.37 -14.42 -12.79
C GLU A 26 2.61 -15.85 -12.30
N VAL A 27 3.70 -16.05 -11.54
CA VAL A 27 4.14 -17.37 -11.09
C VAL A 27 4.25 -17.42 -9.57
N ALA A 28 4.00 -18.60 -9.00
CA ALA A 28 4.08 -18.79 -7.56
C ALA A 28 5.53 -18.72 -7.07
N PHE A 29 5.75 -17.97 -6.00
CA PHE A 29 7.06 -17.83 -5.39
C PHE A 29 7.01 -17.90 -3.86
N GLN A 30 8.16 -18.19 -3.26
CA GLN A 30 8.39 -18.19 -1.82
C GLN A 30 9.73 -17.49 -1.57
N GLN A 31 9.74 -16.49 -0.69
CA GLN A 31 10.97 -15.82 -0.27
C GLN A 31 11.36 -16.29 1.14
N MET A 32 12.64 -16.62 1.32
CA MET A 32 13.23 -17.05 2.60
C MET A 32 14.55 -16.30 2.76
N GLU A 33 14.60 -15.31 3.66
CA GLU A 33 15.76 -14.45 3.85
C GLU A 33 16.29 -13.85 2.54
N ASN A 34 17.43 -14.34 2.05
CA ASN A 34 18.11 -13.91 0.82
C ASN A 34 17.84 -14.83 -0.40
N LEU A 35 16.91 -15.77 -0.28
CA LEU A 35 16.55 -16.73 -1.32
C LEU A 35 15.13 -16.48 -1.83
N LEU A 36 14.98 -16.28 -3.14
CA LEU A 36 13.69 -16.30 -3.83
C LEU A 36 13.55 -17.62 -4.59
N LEU A 37 12.50 -18.37 -4.27
CA LEU A 37 12.20 -19.67 -4.84
C LEU A 37 10.94 -19.56 -5.69
N VAL A 38 11.05 -19.79 -6.99
CA VAL A 38 9.93 -19.73 -7.95
C VAL A 38 9.57 -21.13 -8.37
N LYS A 39 8.32 -21.56 -8.13
CA LYS A 39 7.82 -22.92 -8.42
C LYS A 39 6.89 -22.93 -9.63
N ASN A 40 6.70 -24.12 -10.21
CA ASN A 40 5.74 -24.37 -11.29
C ASN A 40 6.01 -23.53 -12.56
N VAL A 41 7.28 -23.23 -12.83
CA VAL A 41 7.71 -22.44 -13.99
C VAL A 41 7.37 -23.16 -15.30
N ASN A 42 7.43 -24.50 -15.32
CA ASN A 42 7.07 -25.38 -16.44
C ASN A 42 7.60 -24.91 -17.82
N GLN A 43 8.76 -24.26 -17.84
CA GLN A 43 9.31 -23.63 -19.04
C GLN A 43 10.21 -24.59 -19.80
N VAL A 44 10.02 -24.73 -21.12
CA VAL A 44 10.92 -25.51 -21.97
C VAL A 44 12.19 -24.70 -22.23
N ILE A 45 13.37 -25.30 -22.06
CA ILE A 45 14.68 -24.60 -22.15
C ILE A 45 14.92 -23.93 -23.51
N THR A 46 14.27 -24.39 -24.57
CA THR A 46 14.43 -23.84 -25.93
C THR A 46 13.77 -22.48 -26.12
N ASP A 47 12.87 -22.08 -25.22
CA ASP A 47 12.08 -20.86 -25.36
C ASP A 47 12.65 -19.76 -24.47
N PRO A 48 13.22 -18.68 -25.04
CA PRO A 48 13.75 -17.58 -24.24
C PRO A 48 12.61 -16.91 -23.49
N SER A 49 12.63 -17.00 -22.16
CA SER A 49 11.69 -16.33 -21.28
C SER A 49 12.42 -15.52 -20.23
N SER A 50 11.93 -14.31 -19.99
CA SER A 50 12.46 -13.42 -18.97
C SER A 50 11.65 -13.61 -17.69
N LEU A 51 12.36 -13.81 -16.58
CA LEU A 51 11.79 -13.78 -15.24
C LEU A 51 11.96 -12.37 -14.68
N HIS A 52 10.86 -11.73 -14.30
CA HIS A 52 10.84 -10.42 -13.67
C HIS A 52 10.29 -10.53 -12.26
N TRP A 53 10.79 -9.72 -11.35
CA TRP A 53 10.24 -9.60 -10.01
C TRP A 53 10.14 -8.14 -9.59
N GLU A 54 9.08 -7.84 -8.85
CA GLU A 54 8.82 -6.52 -8.30
C GLU A 54 9.21 -6.53 -6.83
N VAL A 55 10.03 -5.55 -6.45
CA VAL A 55 10.39 -5.32 -5.05
C VAL A 55 9.21 -4.65 -4.37
N ARG A 56 8.79 -5.20 -3.24
CA ARG A 56 7.84 -4.57 -2.34
C ARG A 56 8.48 -3.27 -1.81
N GLU A 57 7.86 -2.14 -2.08
CA GLU A 57 8.27 -0.88 -1.46
C GLU A 57 8.06 -0.95 0.05
N GLU A 58 9.14 -0.78 0.80
CA GLU A 58 9.11 -0.55 2.25
C GLU A 58 8.71 0.91 2.51
N GLY A 59 7.47 1.25 2.15
CA GLY A 59 6.82 2.48 2.58
C GLY A 59 6.15 2.29 3.95
N LEU A 60 5.91 3.40 4.65
CA LEU A 60 5.07 3.41 5.86
C LEU A 60 3.68 2.91 5.48
N ARG A 61 3.34 1.68 5.90
CA ARG A 61 2.02 1.10 5.70
C ARG A 61 1.14 1.54 6.86
N VAL A 62 0.03 2.18 6.53
CA VAL A 62 -0.99 2.53 7.52
C VAL A 62 -2.08 1.47 7.46
N ASP A 63 -2.36 0.83 8.59
CA ASP A 63 -3.40 -0.19 8.70
C ASP A 63 -4.76 0.35 8.24
N CYS A 64 -5.39 -0.31 7.28
CA CYS A 64 -6.70 0.07 6.74
C CYS A 64 -7.88 -0.59 7.47
N LEU A 65 -7.64 -1.65 8.25
CA LEU A 65 -8.66 -2.41 8.98
C LEU A 65 -8.43 -2.35 10.49
N ILE A 66 -8.18 -1.15 11.03
CA ILE A 66 -7.92 -0.90 12.46
C ILE A 66 -9.06 -1.34 13.39
N ASP A 67 -10.29 -1.43 12.87
CA ASP A 67 -11.50 -1.79 13.61
C ASP A 67 -11.86 -3.27 13.51
N HIS A 68 -11.09 -4.06 12.75
CA HIS A 68 -11.34 -5.49 12.58
C HIS A 68 -10.34 -6.30 13.42
N VAL A 69 -10.87 -7.22 14.24
CA VAL A 69 -10.04 -8.18 15.00
C VAL A 69 -9.41 -9.22 14.08
N ILE A 70 -10.08 -9.55 12.98
CA ILE A 70 -9.59 -10.48 11.94
C ILE A 70 -9.65 -9.77 10.61
N LYS A 71 -8.50 -9.65 9.95
CA LYS A 71 -8.43 -9.04 8.63
C LYS A 71 -8.60 -10.08 7.54
N THR A 72 -9.42 -9.75 6.55
CA THR A 72 -9.71 -10.60 5.39
C THR A 72 -9.39 -9.85 4.11
N GLU A 73 -9.04 -10.59 3.06
CA GLU A 73 -8.77 -10.02 1.73
C GLU A 73 -10.01 -9.30 1.20
N GLU A 74 -11.20 -9.87 1.43
CA GLU A 74 -12.48 -9.32 1.02
C GLU A 74 -12.78 -8.00 1.72
N ALA A 75 -12.65 -7.94 3.05
CA ALA A 75 -12.88 -6.70 3.80
C ALA A 75 -11.86 -5.61 3.40
N CYS A 76 -10.61 -6.00 3.13
CA CYS A 76 -9.59 -5.07 2.69
C CYS A 76 -9.92 -4.44 1.32
N ARG A 77 -10.32 -5.29 0.36
CA ARG A 77 -10.70 -4.85 -0.99
C ARG A 77 -12.00 -4.05 -1.00
N GLN A 78 -12.96 -4.37 -0.12
CA GLN A 78 -14.16 -3.54 0.08
C GLN A 78 -13.79 -2.11 0.49
N ARG A 79 -12.70 -1.96 1.24
CA ARG A 79 -12.17 -0.64 1.60
C ARG A 79 -11.28 0.02 0.55
N LYS A 80 -11.13 -0.60 -0.63
CA LYS A 80 -10.21 -0.19 -1.70
C LYS A 80 -8.75 -0.06 -1.22
N CYS A 81 -8.39 -0.84 -0.21
CA CYS A 81 -7.03 -0.95 0.30
C CYS A 81 -6.28 -2.09 -0.36
N VAL A 82 -4.96 -2.12 -0.17
CA VAL A 82 -4.10 -3.14 -0.77
C VAL A 82 -3.94 -4.30 0.20
N TRP A 83 -4.32 -5.49 -0.27
CA TRP A 83 -4.11 -6.74 0.45
C TRP A 83 -2.75 -7.34 0.09
N ASP A 84 -1.94 -7.63 1.11
CA ASP A 84 -0.62 -8.23 0.94
C ASP A 84 -0.56 -9.64 1.55
N LYS A 85 -0.57 -10.64 0.68
CA LYS A 85 -0.55 -12.06 1.08
C LYS A 85 0.77 -12.49 1.68
N THR A 86 1.85 -11.74 1.46
CA THR A 86 3.19 -12.09 1.95
C THR A 86 3.52 -11.31 3.22
N ALA A 87 2.60 -10.51 3.78
CA ALA A 87 2.81 -9.83 5.06
C ALA A 87 2.77 -10.83 6.22
N VAL A 88 3.79 -10.77 7.07
CA VAL A 88 3.95 -11.65 8.24
C VAL A 88 3.06 -11.17 9.38
N ASP A 89 2.99 -9.85 9.58
CA ASP A 89 2.13 -9.24 10.58
C ASP A 89 0.74 -9.00 10.02
N ASP A 90 -0.28 -9.35 10.81
CA ASP A 90 -1.68 -9.12 10.43
C ASP A 90 -1.97 -7.61 10.25
N GLY A 91 -1.25 -6.76 11.00
CA GLY A 91 -1.18 -5.31 10.81
C GLY A 91 -0.98 -4.87 9.36
N ASP A 92 -0.07 -5.56 8.66
CA ASP A 92 0.47 -5.15 7.36
C ASP A 92 -0.18 -5.86 6.17
N LYS A 93 -1.09 -6.80 6.44
CA LYS A 93 -1.85 -7.51 5.39
C LYS A 93 -2.84 -6.62 4.67
N CYS A 94 -3.34 -5.57 5.31
CA CYS A 94 -4.24 -4.61 4.68
C CYS A 94 -3.80 -3.18 4.97
N SER A 95 -3.24 -2.52 3.97
CA SER A 95 -2.68 -1.18 4.13
C SER A 95 -3.31 -0.16 3.17
N LEU A 96 -3.40 1.08 3.64
CA LEU A 96 -3.57 2.24 2.78
C LEU A 96 -2.31 2.39 1.92
N THR A 97 -2.49 2.70 0.64
CA THR A 97 -1.40 3.14 -0.23
C THR A 97 -1.49 4.64 -0.44
N ALA A 98 -0.36 5.30 -0.67
CA ALA A 98 -0.34 6.72 -1.05
C ALA A 98 -1.14 7.02 -2.34
N SER A 99 -1.47 5.99 -3.11
CA SER A 99 -2.28 6.04 -4.33
C SER A 99 -3.77 5.82 -4.09
N THR A 100 -4.25 5.64 -2.85
CA THR A 100 -5.69 5.54 -2.63
C THR A 100 -6.31 6.87 -2.98
N ASP A 101 -7.27 6.89 -3.90
CA ASP A 101 -8.13 8.04 -4.24
C ASP A 101 -9.06 8.39 -3.07
N THR A 102 -8.53 8.44 -1.86
CA THR A 102 -9.28 8.51 -0.62
C THR A 102 -8.48 9.28 0.42
N GLY A 103 -9.03 10.41 0.86
CA GLY A 103 -8.41 11.28 1.85
C GLY A 103 -8.92 12.71 1.72
N TYR A 104 -8.28 13.63 2.43
CA TYR A 104 -8.56 15.06 2.29
C TYR A 104 -7.58 15.69 1.31
N VAL A 105 -8.09 16.51 0.40
CA VAL A 105 -7.27 17.35 -0.49
C VAL A 105 -7.41 18.80 -0.10
N ILE A 106 -6.31 19.55 -0.18
CA ILE A 106 -6.32 20.99 0.07
C ILE A 106 -7.07 21.66 -1.08
N THR A 107 -8.13 22.40 -0.76
CA THR A 107 -8.94 23.16 -1.72
C THR A 107 -8.62 24.63 -1.72
N SER A 108 -8.17 25.18 -0.59
CA SER A 108 -7.64 26.53 -0.51
C SER A 108 -6.63 26.67 0.62
N GLU A 109 -5.78 27.69 0.49
CA GLU A 109 -4.79 28.07 1.48
C GLU A 109 -4.82 29.58 1.64
N VAL A 110 -4.88 30.04 2.89
CA VAL A 110 -4.84 31.45 3.25
C VAL A 110 -3.74 31.64 4.29
N VAL A 111 -2.77 32.48 3.96
CA VAL A 111 -1.68 32.84 4.86
C VAL A 111 -1.91 34.27 5.36
N SER A 112 -1.85 34.46 6.67
CA SER A 112 -2.03 35.77 7.31
C SER A 112 -1.08 35.90 8.50
N GLY A 113 0.08 36.52 8.25
CA GLY A 113 1.15 36.63 9.25
C GLY A 113 1.63 35.24 9.68
N ASP A 114 1.56 34.98 10.98
CA ASP A 114 2.02 33.74 11.62
C ASP A 114 0.97 32.61 11.58
N ILE A 115 -0.11 32.79 10.81
CA ILE A 115 -1.21 31.84 10.71
C ILE A 115 -1.42 31.41 9.26
N THR A 116 -1.42 30.11 9.04
CA THR A 116 -1.84 29.47 7.79
C THR A 116 -3.13 28.70 8.03
N VAL A 117 -4.14 28.98 7.22
CA VAL A 117 -5.43 28.28 7.23
C VAL A 117 -5.58 27.50 5.93
N LEU A 118 -5.70 26.18 6.03
CA LEU A 118 -5.96 25.28 4.92
C LEU A 118 -7.41 24.83 4.99
N SER A 119 -8.15 25.01 3.90
CA SER A 119 -9.44 24.33 3.72
C SER A 119 -9.18 23.02 3.01
N LEU A 120 -9.71 21.93 3.53
CA LEU A 120 -9.59 20.62 2.91
C LEU A 120 -10.96 20.01 2.69
N SER A 121 -11.10 19.31 1.57
CA SER A 121 -12.32 18.58 1.22
C SER A 121 -12.03 17.11 1.02
N TRP A 122 -12.96 16.27 1.43
CA TRP A 122 -12.86 14.83 1.24
C TRP A 122 -12.93 14.47 -0.24
N MET A 123 -11.89 13.82 -0.74
CA MET A 123 -11.80 13.23 -2.07
C MET A 123 -11.83 11.72 -1.89
N GLY A 124 -13.01 11.11 -2.05
CA GLY A 124 -13.17 9.66 -1.96
C GLY A 124 -14.61 9.22 -1.81
N ASP A 125 -14.87 7.94 -2.06
CA ASP A 125 -16.18 7.35 -1.81
C ASP A 125 -16.40 7.18 -0.30
N LYS A 126 -17.43 7.85 0.24
CA LYS A 126 -17.69 7.90 1.68
C LYS A 126 -17.95 6.53 2.31
N LYS A 127 -18.31 5.53 1.50
CA LYS A 127 -18.51 4.14 1.96
C LYS A 127 -17.22 3.34 2.03
N SER A 128 -16.09 3.89 1.58
CA SER A 128 -14.89 3.12 1.24
C SER A 128 -13.89 2.93 2.36
N LEU A 129 -13.90 3.69 3.47
CA LEU A 129 -12.86 3.51 4.50
C LEU A 129 -13.40 3.30 5.91
N PHE A 130 -14.56 3.88 6.21
CA PHE A 130 -15.12 3.83 7.55
C PHE A 130 -16.44 3.08 7.52
N SER A 131 -16.63 2.23 8.51
CA SER A 131 -17.81 1.38 8.70
C SER A 131 -19.11 2.19 8.84
N LYS A 132 -19.00 3.50 9.08
CA LYS A 132 -20.10 4.45 9.17
C LYS A 132 -19.83 5.66 8.27
N VAL A 133 -20.69 5.83 7.27
CA VAL A 133 -20.66 6.95 6.30
C VAL A 133 -20.92 8.30 6.98
N GLU A 134 -21.65 8.29 8.10
CA GLU A 134 -22.07 9.48 8.84
C GLU A 134 -20.91 10.15 9.60
N ASP A 135 -19.77 9.47 9.75
CA ASP A 135 -18.61 9.98 10.49
C ASP A 135 -17.62 10.77 9.61
N ILE A 136 -17.87 10.87 8.29
CA ILE A 136 -16.99 11.61 7.37
C ILE A 136 -17.46 13.07 7.27
N ILE A 137 -16.62 13.97 7.79
CA ILE A 137 -16.79 15.41 7.64
C ILE A 137 -16.33 15.81 6.23
N GLU A 138 -17.21 16.34 5.40
CA GLU A 138 -16.84 16.63 3.99
C GLU A 138 -15.76 17.71 3.86
N ASN A 139 -15.80 18.71 4.74
CA ASN A 139 -14.93 19.86 4.69
C ASN A 139 -14.38 20.12 6.08
N ILE A 140 -13.06 20.16 6.20
CA ILE A 140 -12.36 20.49 7.44
C ILE A 140 -11.46 21.70 7.21
N THR A 141 -11.19 22.43 8.27
CA THR A 141 -10.23 23.53 8.27
C THR A 141 -9.05 23.18 9.17
N LEU A 142 -7.84 23.21 8.62
CA LEU A 142 -6.61 23.15 9.40
C LEU A 142 -6.10 24.57 9.63
N GLU A 143 -6.02 24.98 10.89
CA GLU A 143 -5.37 26.22 11.31
C GLU A 143 -4.00 25.87 11.88
N ILE A 144 -2.95 26.33 11.22
CA ILE A 144 -1.56 26.18 11.61
C ILE A 144 -1.09 27.56 12.08
N LYS A 145 -0.66 27.66 13.35
CA LYS A 145 -0.18 28.90 13.94
C LYS A 145 1.24 28.71 14.47
N GLU A 146 2.14 29.58 14.06
CA GLU A 146 3.45 29.70 14.71
C GLU A 146 3.27 30.36 16.07
N VAL A 147 3.69 29.64 17.11
CA VAL A 147 3.62 30.11 18.50
C VAL A 147 4.93 30.80 18.87
N ASP A 148 6.05 30.23 18.42
CA ASP A 148 7.41 30.74 18.51
C ASP A 148 8.30 30.02 17.48
N GLU A 149 9.59 30.36 17.43
CA GLU A 149 10.59 29.84 16.47
C GLU A 149 10.74 28.29 16.48
N THR A 150 10.22 27.62 17.51
CA THR A 150 10.35 26.17 17.69
C THR A 150 9.01 25.44 17.79
N THR A 151 7.89 26.16 17.81
CA THR A 151 6.59 25.61 18.14
C THR A 151 5.51 26.01 17.14
N LEU A 152 4.93 25.00 16.48
CA LEU A 152 3.71 25.15 15.69
C LEU A 152 2.52 24.55 16.44
N ARG A 153 1.39 25.25 16.43
CA ARG A 153 0.10 24.73 16.87
C ARG A 153 -0.77 24.43 15.66
N VAL A 154 -1.22 23.19 15.54
CA VAL A 154 -2.15 22.76 14.50
C VAL A 154 -3.51 22.46 15.14
N THR A 155 -4.57 23.06 14.62
CA THR A 155 -5.96 22.84 15.07
C THR A 155 -6.79 22.36 13.88
N VAL A 156 -7.50 21.25 14.04
CA VAL A 156 -8.49 20.76 13.07
C VAL A 156 -9.87 21.21 13.52
N ARG A 157 -10.64 21.84 12.62
CA ARG A 157 -12.02 22.30 12.86
C ARG A 157 -12.97 21.79 11.79
#